data_AF-A0A968J265-F1
#
_entry.id   AF-A0A968J265-F1
#
_cell.length_a   1.000
_cell.length_b   1.000
_cell.length_c   1.000
_cell.angle_alpha   90.00
_cell.angle_beta   90.00
_cell.angle_gamma   90.00
#
_symmetry.space_group_name_H-M   'P 1'
#
loop_
_entity.id
_entity.type
_entity.pdbx_description
1 polymer ?
#
loop_
_entity_poly.entity_id
_entity_poly.type
_entity_poly.pdbx_seq_one_letter_code
_entity_poly.pdbx_strand_id
1 'polypeptide(L)' 'MEYAIDFGTSNTVVARRLADGTYETVRLPGLSVPVGPPRIPSLIWVGDRPVVGQGVYDRNLADDPHCF' A
#
# COMPACT_ATOMS: atom_id res chain seq x y z
N MET A 1 -18.33 2.31 9.32
CA MET A 1 -17.36 2.85 8.34
C MET A 1 -16.92 1.67 7.48
N GLU A 2 -17.11 1.77 6.18
CA GLU A 2 -16.92 0.66 5.24
C GLU A 2 -15.67 0.91 4.41
N TYR A 3 -14.83 -0.12 4.29
CA TYR A 3 -13.62 -0.11 3.48
C TYR A 3 -13.68 -1.25 2.47
N ALA A 4 -13.14 -1.00 1.28
CA ALA A 4 -12.84 -2.01 0.30
C ALA A 4 -11.32 -2.07 0.10
N ILE A 5 -10.79 -3.27 -0.04
CA ILE A 5 -9.37 -3.51 -0.33
C ILE A 5 -9.29 -4.42 -1.55
N ASP A 6 -8.59 -3.95 -2.57
CA ASP A 6 -8.25 -4.74 -3.75
C ASP A 6 -6.80 -5.21 -3.61
N PHE A 7 -6.61 -6.52 -3.46
CA PHE A 7 -5.30 -7.16 -3.33
C PHE A 7 -4.80 -7.62 -4.70
N GLY A 8 -4.30 -6.68 -5.51
CA GLY A 8 -3.67 -7.00 -6.78
C GLY A 8 -2.25 -7.53 -6.61
N THR A 9 -1.75 -8.25 -7.63
CA THR A 9 -0.40 -8.84 -7.62
C THR A 9 0.71 -7.80 -7.45
N SER A 10 0.63 -6.67 -8.15
CA SER A 10 1.67 -5.63 -8.07
C SER A 10 1.28 -4.46 -7.17
N ASN A 11 -0.02 -4.21 -7.00
CA ASN A 11 -0.51 -3.08 -6.24
C ASN A 11 -1.77 -3.45 -5.46
N THR A 12 -1.84 -2.94 -4.24
CA THR A 12 -3.03 -2.94 -3.38
C THR A 12 -3.65 -1.54 -3.39
N VAL A 13 -4.98 -1.46 -3.42
CA VAL A 13 -5.73 -0.20 -3.32
C VAL A 13 -6.73 -0.30 -2.18
N VAL A 14 -6.83 0.77 -1.39
CA VAL A 14 -7.84 0.92 -0.33
C VAL A 14 -8.83 2.00 -0.74
N ALA A 15 -10.12 1.70 -0.62
CA ALA A 15 -11.18 2.67 -0.78
C ALA A 15 -12.05 2.73 0.48
N ARG A 16 -12.65 3.89 0.76
CA ARG A 16 -13.60 4.06 1.87
C ARG A 16 -14.90 4.68 1.39
N ARG A 17 -15.99 4.34 2.09
CA ARG A 17 -17.26 5.06 1.98
C ARG A 17 -17.27 6.28 2.90
N LEU A 18 -17.66 7.43 2.36
CA LEU A 18 -17.84 8.68 3.08
C LEU A 18 -19.25 8.80 3.68
N ALA A 19 -19.44 9.77 4.57
CA ALA A 19 -20.72 9.99 5.26
C ALA A 19 -21.86 10.38 4.31
N ASP A 20 -21.53 11.00 3.17
CA ASP A 20 -22.47 11.38 2.11
C ASP A 20 -22.82 10.21 1.15
N GLY A 21 -22.26 9.02 1.39
CA GLY A 21 -22.48 7.83 0.59
C GLY A 21 -21.58 7.71 -0.64
N THR A 22 -20.70 8.68 -0.92
CA THR A 22 -19.69 8.59 -1.98
C THR A 22 -18.52 7.71 -1.56
N TYR A 23 -17.65 7.38 -2.52
CA TYR A 23 -16.47 6.56 -2.30
C TYR A 23 -15.22 7.27 -2.80
N GLU A 24 -14.12 7.09 -2.07
CA GLU A 24 -12.82 7.58 -2.48
C GLU A 24 -11.73 6.54 -2.24
N THR A 25 -10.65 6.64 -3.02
CA THR A 25 -9.43 5.88 -2.77
C THR A 25 -8.57 6.61 -1.73
N VAL A 26 -7.98 5.86 -0.81
CA VAL A 26 -7.30 6.40 0.37
C VAL A 26 -5.80 6.32 0.17
N ARG A 27 -5.12 7.47 0.25
CA ARG A 27 -3.65 7.51 0.36
C ARG A 27 -3.24 7.22 1.79
N LEU A 28 -2.45 6.17 2.01
CA LEU A 28 -1.90 5.81 3.31
C LEU A 28 -0.44 6.28 3.40
N PRO A 29 -0.11 7.23 4.27
CA PRO A 29 1.26 7.73 4.43
C PRO A 29 2.25 6.60 4.73
N GLY A 30 3.38 6.57 4.02
CA GLY A 30 4.42 5.56 4.16
C GLY A 30 4.11 4.20 3.52
N LEU A 31 2.87 3.96 3.07
CA LEU A 31 2.47 2.75 2.34
C LEU A 31 2.20 3.01 0.87
N SER A 32 1.50 4.10 0.55
CA SER A 32 1.18 4.46 -0.82
C SER A 32 2.37 5.12 -1.53
N VAL A 33 2.45 4.94 -2.85
CA VAL A 33 3.36 5.73 -3.71
C VAL A 33 3.12 7.23 -3.47
N PRO A 34 4.15 8.09 -3.48
CA PRO A 34 3.99 9.50 -3.17
C PRO A 34 3.32 10.30 -4.29
N VAL A 35 3.51 9.89 -5.54
CA VAL A 35 3.03 10.60 -6.74
C VAL A 35 2.11 9.69 -7.57
N GLY A 36 1.03 10.27 -8.10
CA GLY A 36 0.02 9.55 -8.89
C GLY A 36 -1.10 8.98 -8.03
N PRO A 37 -1.88 8.00 -8.54
CA PRO A 37 -2.98 7.39 -7.81
C PRO A 37 -2.53 6.77 -6.46
N PRO A 38 -3.39 6.71 -5.44
CA PRO A 38 -3.05 6.17 -4.12
C PRO A 38 -3.00 4.63 -4.13
N ARG A 39 -1.96 4.09 -4.78
CA ARG A 39 -1.65 2.66 -4.82
C ARG A 39 -0.54 2.32 -3.83
N ILE A 40 -0.64 1.16 -3.21
CA ILE A 40 0.35 0.58 -2.32
C ILE A 40 1.05 -0.52 -3.12
N PRO A 41 2.38 -0.50 -3.32
CA PRO A 41 3.08 -1.67 -3.86
C PRO A 41 2.73 -2.92 -3.06
N SER A 42 2.35 -4.01 -3.73
CA SER A 42 2.06 -5.29 -3.07
C SER A 42 3.35 -6.00 -2.69
N LEU A 43 4.12 -5.37 -1.80
CA LEU A 43 5.43 -5.84 -1.34
C LEU A 43 5.50 -5.85 0.18
N ILE A 44 6.17 -6.85 0.72
CA ILE A 44 6.59 -6.96 2.10
C ILE A 44 8.04 -7.42 2.18
N TRP A 45 8.87 -6.68 2.92
CA TRP A 45 10.17 -7.16 3.37
C TRP A 45 10.06 -7.66 4.82
N VAL A 46 10.54 -8.89 5.05
CA VAL A 46 10.43 -9.56 6.34
C VAL A 46 11.75 -9.50 7.11
N GLY A 47 11.70 -8.90 8.31
CA GLY A 47 12.80 -8.88 9.29
C GLY A 47 12.28 -8.45 10.66
N ASP A 48 13.16 -8.14 11.62
CA ASP A 48 12.78 -7.76 12.99
C ASP A 48 11.76 -6.61 13.05
N ARG A 49 11.82 -5.72 12.07
CA ARG A 49 10.84 -4.65 11.85
C ARG A 49 10.37 -4.71 10.39
N PRO A 50 9.26 -5.40 10.10
CA PRO A 50 8.76 -5.57 8.75
C PRO A 50 8.50 -4.23 8.04
N VAL A 51 8.67 -4.24 6.73
CA VAL A 51 8.44 -3.07 5.87
C VAL A 51 7.45 -3.47 4.79
N VAL A 52 6.45 -2.63 4.53
CA VAL A 52 5.38 -2.92 3.58
C VAL A 52 5.14 -1.75 2.64
N GLY A 53 4.63 -2.02 1.45
CA GLY A 53 4.25 -0.99 0.50
C GLY A 53 5.43 -0.17 -0.01
N GLN A 54 5.20 1.13 -0.18
CA GLN A 54 6.20 2.07 -0.69
C GLN A 54 7.47 2.10 0.17
N GLY A 55 7.36 1.85 1.48
CA GLY A 55 8.50 1.75 2.37
C GLY A 55 9.56 0.73 1.96
N VAL A 56 9.18 -0.34 1.23
CA VAL A 56 10.13 -1.33 0.69
C VAL A 56 11.03 -0.68 -0.35
N TYR A 57 10.47 0.09 -1.28
CA TYR A 57 11.25 0.84 -2.28
C TYR A 57 12.02 1.99 -1.65
N ASP A 58 11.42 2.73 -0.71
CA ASP A 58 12.07 3.86 -0.04
C ASP A 58 13.33 3.43 0.72
N ARG A 59 13.42 2.15 1.11
CA ARG A 59 14.57 1.56 1.81
C ARG A 59 15.45 0.70 0.91
N ASN A 60 15.18 0.64 -0.40
CA ASN A 60 15.89 -0.20 -1.38
C ASN A 60 15.91 -1.69 -1.00
N LEU A 61 14.79 -2.23 -0.53
CA LEU A 61 14.67 -3.62 -0.06
C LEU A 61 14.01 -4.56 -1.08
N ALA A 62 13.60 -4.07 -2.25
CA ALA A 62 12.82 -4.85 -3.21
C ALA A 62 13.57 -6.06 -3.80
N ASP A 63 14.89 -5.96 -3.93
CA ASP A 63 15.75 -7.04 -4.43
C ASP A 63 16.34 -7.92 -3.30
N ASP A 64 15.99 -7.64 -2.04
CA ASP A 64 16.45 -8.45 -0.91
C ASP A 64 15.76 -9.83 -0.91
N PRO A 65 16.47 -10.93 -0.60
CA PRO A 65 15.90 -12.28 -0.60
C PRO A 65 14.73 -12.48 0.38
N HIS A 66 14.52 -11.58 1.34
CA HIS A 66 13.39 -11.60 2.26
C HIS A 66 12.22 -10.69 1.83
N CYS A 67 12.26 -10.14 0.61
CA CYS A 67 11.16 -9.40 0.02
C CYS A 67 10.23 -10.31 -0.79
N PHE A 68 8.91 -10.14 -0.63
CA PHE A 68 7.85 -10.89 -1.29
C PHE A 68 6.76 -9.95 -1.82
#